data_AF-A0A9E2RAK3-F1
#
_entry.id   AF-A0A9E2RAK3-F1
#
_cell.length_a   1.000
_cell.length_b   1.000
_cell.length_c   1.000
_cell.angle_alpha   90.00
_cell.angle_beta   90.00
_cell.angle_gamma   90.00
#
_symmetry.space_group_name_H-M   'P 1'
#
loop_
_entity.id
_entity.type
_entity.pdbx_description
1 polymer ?
#
loop_
_entity_poly.entity_id
_entity_poly.type
_entity_poly.pdbx_seq_one_letter_code
_entity_poly.pdbx_strand_id
1 'polypeptide(L)'
;MSKQHGRRIGGMMMSCGTAATLLAIAPQTHAQTWHGASVTTNNFNDGANWVGGVAPVNNGTANLIFGGTTRLSPVVNVAYDVNSVTFNNTAGAFNISPGTILAIRGGGITNNDLTTQTFSCPITVSASQNWTTASGSLTINNNVALNANLTLNAPVGSITFSGLVTGAGALTKSGNSSATIGNSSYSGPRW
;
A
#
# COMPACT_ATOMS: atom_id res chain seq x y z
N MET A 1 -23.84 22.61 -81.19
CA MET A 1 -24.01 21.17 -80.89
C MET A 1 -22.93 20.83 -79.87
N SER A 2 -23.12 20.25 -78.67
CA SER A 2 -24.23 19.56 -78.00
C SER A 2 -23.88 19.41 -76.51
N LYS A 3 -24.87 19.64 -75.62
CA LYS A 3 -25.18 19.03 -74.28
C LYS A 3 -24.10 18.94 -73.17
N GLN A 4 -24.29 19.66 -72.06
CA GLN A 4 -24.98 19.31 -70.78
C GLN A 4 -24.12 18.58 -69.74
N HIS A 5 -24.04 19.12 -68.50
CA HIS A 5 -24.73 18.59 -67.30
C HIS A 5 -24.25 19.31 -66.03
N GLY A 6 -25.19 19.77 -65.21
CA GLY A 6 -24.90 20.40 -63.92
C GLY A 6 -24.55 19.39 -62.83
N ARG A 7 -23.93 19.90 -61.75
CA ARG A 7 -23.87 19.24 -60.44
C ARG A 7 -23.84 20.28 -59.33
N ARG A 8 -24.95 20.31 -58.58
CA ARG A 8 -25.08 20.98 -57.28
C ARG A 8 -24.38 20.11 -56.22
N ILE A 9 -23.53 20.71 -55.40
CA ILE A 9 -22.98 20.14 -54.15
C ILE A 9 -22.73 21.39 -53.28
N GLY A 10 -23.35 21.64 -52.13
CA GLY A 10 -23.75 20.78 -51.04
C GLY A 10 -23.11 21.41 -49.80
N GLY A 11 -23.87 22.21 -49.06
CA GLY A 11 -23.36 23.02 -47.95
C GLY A 11 -22.78 22.16 -46.83
N MET A 12 -21.51 22.38 -46.51
CA MET A 12 -20.82 21.73 -45.40
C MET A 12 -20.97 22.61 -44.16
N MET A 13 -22.02 22.36 -43.37
CA MET A 13 -22.10 22.85 -41.99
C MET A 13 -20.96 22.22 -41.19
N MET A 14 -19.98 23.04 -40.81
CA MET A 14 -18.91 22.66 -39.92
C MET A 14 -19.46 22.73 -38.49
N SER A 15 -19.96 21.60 -37.97
CA SER A 15 -20.31 21.50 -36.54
C SER A 15 -19.02 21.40 -35.73
N CYS A 16 -18.68 22.47 -35.01
CA CYS A 16 -17.60 22.46 -34.02
C CYS A 16 -18.04 21.58 -32.84
N GLY A 17 -17.55 20.33 -32.80
CA GLY A 17 -17.79 19.42 -31.71
C GLY A 17 -17.03 19.88 -30.47
N THR A 18 -17.74 20.29 -29.44
CA THR A 18 -17.17 20.62 -28.13
C THR A 18 -16.61 19.35 -27.51
N ALA A 19 -15.28 19.25 -27.39
CA ALA A 19 -14.65 18.21 -26.61
C ALA A 19 -14.89 18.49 -25.11
N ALA A 20 -15.75 17.69 -24.47
CA ALA A 20 -15.90 17.72 -23.02
C ALA A 20 -14.67 17.04 -22.40
N THR A 21 -13.77 17.82 -21.81
CA THR A 21 -12.65 17.29 -21.03
C THR A 21 -13.20 16.63 -19.77
N LEU A 22 -13.13 15.30 -19.69
CA LEU A 22 -13.41 14.57 -18.47
C LEU A 22 -12.29 14.88 -17.47
N LEU A 23 -12.55 15.71 -16.46
CA LEU A 23 -11.65 15.83 -15.31
C LEU A 23 -11.70 14.52 -14.52
N ALA A 24 -10.66 13.69 -14.66
CA ALA A 24 -10.43 12.58 -13.76
C ALA A 24 -10.09 13.16 -12.38
N ILE A 25 -11.03 13.10 -11.45
CA ILE A 25 -10.79 13.42 -10.04
C ILE A 25 -9.92 12.29 -9.49
N ALA A 26 -8.63 12.54 -9.26
CA ALA A 26 -7.78 11.56 -8.59
C ALA A 26 -8.32 11.33 -7.17
N PRO A 27 -8.44 10.08 -6.69
CA PRO A 27 -8.86 9.82 -5.32
C PRO A 27 -7.86 10.50 -4.37
N GLN A 28 -8.36 11.37 -3.48
CA GLN A 28 -7.53 11.95 -2.44
C GLN A 28 -7.08 10.83 -1.50
N THR A 29 -5.77 10.62 -1.42
CA THR A 29 -5.19 9.70 -0.45
C THR A 29 -5.26 10.34 0.93
N HIS A 30 -6.09 9.83 1.81
CA HIS A 30 -6.20 10.33 3.17
C HIS A 30 -5.17 9.59 4.05
N ALA A 31 -4.20 10.35 4.56
CA ALA A 31 -3.36 9.89 5.65
C ALA A 31 -4.22 9.78 6.91
N GLN A 32 -4.21 8.60 7.52
CA GLN A 32 -4.99 8.30 8.71
C GLN A 32 -4.05 7.81 9.79
N THR A 33 -4.04 8.53 10.91
CA THR A 33 -3.07 8.32 11.98
C THR A 33 -3.68 7.50 13.09
N TRP A 34 -3.00 6.41 13.45
CA TRP A 34 -3.35 5.59 14.60
C TRP A 34 -3.08 6.35 15.90
N HIS A 35 -4.07 6.46 16.78
CA HIS A 35 -3.91 6.96 18.16
C HIS A 35 -4.34 5.95 19.23
N GLY A 36 -4.95 4.82 18.84
CA GLY A 36 -5.33 3.75 19.77
C GLY A 36 -6.28 4.18 20.90
N ALA A 37 -7.17 5.16 20.66
CA ALA A 37 -7.99 5.77 21.70
C ALA A 37 -9.33 5.06 21.99
N SER A 38 -9.69 4.02 21.22
CA SER A 38 -10.91 3.24 21.48
C SER A 38 -10.90 2.72 22.90
N VAL A 39 -12.03 2.60 23.58
CA VAL A 39 -12.09 1.98 24.91
C VAL A 39 -12.44 0.49 24.85
N THR A 40 -12.83 -0.02 23.68
CA THR A 40 -13.41 -1.36 23.52
C THR A 40 -12.57 -2.29 22.65
N THR A 41 -11.89 -1.79 21.62
CA THR A 41 -11.19 -2.67 20.67
C THR A 41 -9.85 -2.11 20.22
N ASN A 42 -8.97 -2.98 19.72
CA ASN A 42 -7.72 -2.58 19.07
C ASN A 42 -7.76 -2.75 17.54
N ASN A 43 -8.95 -2.66 16.96
CA ASN A 43 -9.23 -3.06 15.59
C ASN A 43 -8.98 -1.92 14.59
N PHE A 44 -8.55 -2.27 13.37
CA PHE A 44 -8.41 -1.33 12.26
C PHE A 44 -9.74 -0.70 11.85
N ASN A 45 -10.84 -1.46 11.88
CA ASN A 45 -12.16 -0.95 11.51
C ASN A 45 -12.88 -0.16 12.62
N ASP A 46 -12.25 0.03 13.78
CA ASP A 46 -12.78 0.86 14.86
C ASP A 46 -12.26 2.29 14.70
N GLY A 47 -13.15 3.20 14.28
CA GLY A 47 -12.81 4.59 14.04
C GLY A 47 -12.26 5.31 15.26
N ALA A 48 -12.59 4.88 16.47
CA ALA A 48 -12.06 5.48 17.70
C ALA A 48 -10.56 5.17 17.92
N ASN A 49 -9.95 4.29 17.10
CA ASN A 49 -8.50 4.08 17.09
C ASN A 49 -7.75 4.96 16.09
N TRP A 50 -8.44 5.83 15.35
CA TRP A 50 -7.87 6.70 14.33
C TRP A 50 -8.19 8.16 14.62
N VAL A 51 -7.21 9.04 14.41
CA VAL A 51 -7.39 10.48 14.52
C VAL A 51 -8.55 10.93 13.62
N GLY A 52 -9.48 11.69 14.20
CA GLY A 52 -10.72 12.10 13.52
C GLY A 52 -11.91 11.17 13.78
N GLY A 53 -11.72 10.04 14.49
CA GLY A 53 -12.81 9.15 14.88
C GLY A 53 -13.36 8.30 13.73
N VAL A 54 -12.63 8.21 12.61
CA VAL A 54 -13.06 7.53 11.39
C VAL A 54 -12.00 6.52 10.97
N ALA A 55 -12.41 5.26 10.82
CA ALA A 55 -11.52 4.19 10.38
C ALA A 55 -11.04 4.42 8.94
N PRO A 56 -9.90 3.84 8.54
CA PRO A 56 -9.41 4.00 7.20
C PRO A 56 -10.33 3.50 6.09
N VAL A 57 -10.19 4.12 4.93
CA VAL A 57 -10.94 3.69 3.75
C VAL A 57 -10.34 2.37 3.26
N ASN A 58 -11.14 1.31 3.29
CA ASN A 58 -10.74 -0.05 2.92
C ASN A 58 -10.98 -0.33 1.42
N ASN A 59 -10.30 0.41 0.55
CA ASN A 59 -10.39 0.28 -0.91
C ASN A 59 -9.05 0.52 -1.61
N GLY A 60 -7.96 0.53 -0.84
CA GLY A 60 -6.60 0.74 -1.29
C GLY A 60 -6.19 2.19 -1.50
N THR A 61 -6.95 3.19 -1.03
CA THR A 61 -6.55 4.61 -1.11
C THR A 61 -6.02 5.18 0.19
N ALA A 62 -6.26 4.53 1.33
CA ALA A 62 -5.82 5.03 2.63
C ALA A 62 -4.29 4.87 2.81
N ASN A 63 -3.65 5.88 3.41
CA ASN A 63 -2.27 5.80 3.88
C ASN A 63 -2.30 5.69 5.41
N LEU A 64 -1.82 4.58 5.96
CA LEU A 64 -1.81 4.39 7.41
C LEU A 64 -0.54 5.00 8.02
N ILE A 65 -0.71 5.79 9.08
CA ILE A 65 0.41 6.37 9.84
C ILE A 65 0.36 5.89 11.28
N PHE A 66 1.42 5.23 11.72
CA PHE A 66 1.63 4.81 13.10
C PHE A 66 2.73 5.68 13.72
N GLY A 67 2.35 6.64 14.55
CA GLY A 67 3.31 7.58 15.17
C GLY A 67 3.18 7.74 16.69
N GLY A 68 2.26 6.99 17.32
CA GLY A 68 2.03 7.04 18.76
C GLY A 68 2.68 5.88 19.50
N THR A 69 2.57 5.91 20.82
CA THR A 69 3.10 4.89 21.75
C THR A 69 2.01 4.07 22.45
N THR A 70 0.74 4.33 22.13
CA THR A 70 -0.43 3.70 22.75
C THR A 70 -0.96 2.57 21.89
N ARG A 71 -1.27 1.44 22.54
CA ARG A 71 -1.85 0.24 21.94
C ARG A 71 -1.11 -0.23 20.67
N LEU A 72 0.13 -0.62 20.90
CA LEU A 72 1.09 -1.02 19.88
C LEU A 72 0.76 -2.35 19.18
N SER A 73 -0.39 -2.96 19.45
CA SER A 73 -0.79 -4.26 18.90
C SER A 73 -2.07 -4.19 18.05
N PRO A 74 -2.19 -3.28 17.09
CA PRO A 74 -3.44 -3.08 16.35
C PRO A 74 -3.78 -4.31 15.50
N VAL A 75 -5.07 -4.65 15.40
CA VAL A 75 -5.55 -5.89 14.82
C VAL A 75 -6.21 -5.63 13.45
N VAL A 76 -5.74 -6.32 12.42
CA VAL A 76 -6.37 -6.36 11.08
C VAL A 76 -7.56 -7.32 11.12
N ASN A 77 -8.62 -6.91 11.82
CA ASN A 77 -9.75 -7.77 12.18
C ASN A 77 -10.70 -8.09 11.02
N VAL A 78 -10.63 -7.33 9.93
CA VAL A 78 -11.26 -7.61 8.64
C VAL A 78 -10.23 -7.41 7.54
N ALA A 79 -10.37 -8.12 6.42
CA ALA A 79 -9.42 -7.98 5.31
C ALA A 79 -9.37 -6.52 4.88
N TYR A 80 -8.16 -5.97 4.76
CA TYR A 80 -7.95 -4.54 4.66
C TYR A 80 -7.01 -4.20 3.50
N ASP A 81 -7.42 -3.30 2.61
CA ASP A 81 -6.71 -2.86 1.42
C ASP A 81 -6.35 -1.38 1.56
N VAL A 82 -5.06 -1.08 1.57
CA VAL A 82 -4.49 0.26 1.79
C VAL A 82 -3.43 0.59 0.76
N ASN A 83 -3.18 1.88 0.58
CA ASN A 83 -2.11 2.33 -0.29
C ASN A 83 -0.73 2.16 0.37
N SER A 84 -0.58 2.52 1.64
CA SER A 84 0.70 2.46 2.35
C SER A 84 0.56 2.26 3.86
N VAL A 85 1.68 1.87 4.49
CA VAL A 85 1.87 1.88 5.95
C VAL A 85 3.18 2.60 6.27
N THR A 86 3.11 3.60 7.14
CA THR A 86 4.29 4.35 7.61
C THR A 86 4.34 4.33 9.13
N PHE A 87 5.49 3.93 9.68
CA PHE A 87 5.83 4.16 11.08
C PHE A 87 6.67 5.44 11.16
N ASN A 88 6.18 6.44 11.88
CA ASN A 88 6.89 7.71 12.07
C ASN A 88 8.07 7.50 13.02
N ASN A 89 9.03 8.42 13.01
CA ASN A 89 10.21 8.43 13.90
C ASN A 89 9.90 8.66 15.40
N THR A 90 8.62 8.68 15.76
CA THR A 90 8.11 8.79 17.13
C THR A 90 7.25 7.58 17.52
N ALA A 91 7.20 6.55 16.68
CA ALA A 91 6.38 5.38 16.90
C ALA A 91 6.91 4.53 18.06
N GLY A 92 6.01 3.89 18.81
CA GLY A 92 6.42 2.75 19.62
C GLY A 92 6.78 1.54 18.76
N ALA A 93 7.23 0.46 19.39
CA ALA A 93 7.44 -0.83 18.71
C ALA A 93 6.09 -1.49 18.41
N PHE A 94 5.48 -1.18 17.25
CA PHE A 94 4.23 -1.79 16.84
C PHE A 94 4.43 -3.25 16.42
N ASN A 95 3.45 -4.06 16.81
CA ASN A 95 3.20 -5.39 16.27
C ASN A 95 1.79 -5.43 15.68
N ILE A 96 1.68 -5.20 14.37
CA ILE A 96 0.42 -5.34 13.64
C ILE A 96 -0.03 -6.80 13.78
N SER A 97 -0.99 -7.00 14.68
CA SER A 97 -1.22 -8.28 15.33
C SER A 97 -1.90 -9.29 14.39
N PRO A 98 -1.81 -10.60 14.71
CA PRO A 98 -2.47 -11.63 13.91
C PRO A 98 -3.96 -11.31 13.70
N GLY A 99 -4.44 -11.61 12.51
CA GLY A 99 -5.78 -11.32 12.07
C GLY A 99 -5.96 -11.81 10.65
N THR A 100 -6.59 -10.99 9.83
CA THR A 100 -6.82 -11.26 8.41
C THR A 100 -5.74 -10.60 7.53
N ILE A 101 -5.96 -10.61 6.21
CA ILE A 101 -4.99 -10.11 5.23
C ILE A 101 -4.95 -8.59 5.21
N LEU A 102 -3.74 -8.04 5.22
CA LEU A 102 -3.43 -6.66 4.86
C LEU A 102 -2.91 -6.61 3.42
N ALA A 103 -3.72 -6.13 2.49
CA ALA A 103 -3.33 -5.83 1.13
C ALA A 103 -2.72 -4.42 1.07
N ILE A 104 -1.53 -4.31 0.48
CA ILE A 104 -0.80 -3.04 0.35
C ILE A 104 -0.54 -2.78 -1.13
N ARG A 105 -0.94 -1.60 -1.59
CA ARG A 105 -0.74 -1.14 -2.97
C ARG A 105 0.59 -0.40 -3.13
N GLY A 106 0.69 0.49 -4.10
CA GLY A 106 1.97 1.04 -4.58
C GLY A 106 2.71 1.93 -3.58
N GLY A 107 2.07 2.35 -2.49
CA GLY A 107 2.67 3.23 -1.49
C GLY A 107 3.63 2.54 -0.53
N GLY A 108 3.58 1.22 -0.39
CA GLY A 108 4.62 0.46 0.33
C GLY A 108 4.56 0.52 1.85
N ILE A 109 5.63 0.05 2.49
CA ILE A 109 5.84 0.08 3.93
C ILE A 109 7.10 0.89 4.22
N THR A 110 7.04 1.81 5.18
CA THR A 110 8.24 2.54 5.64
C THR A 110 8.34 2.52 7.15
N ASN A 111 9.50 2.12 7.68
CA ASN A 111 9.87 2.30 9.07
C ASN A 111 10.87 3.45 9.21
N ASN A 112 10.41 4.60 9.72
CA ASN A 112 11.25 5.74 10.08
C ASN A 112 11.63 5.76 11.57
N ASP A 113 11.10 4.83 12.37
CA ASP A 113 11.44 4.72 13.79
C ASP A 113 12.69 3.87 14.00
N LEU A 114 13.42 4.10 15.09
CA LEU A 114 14.59 3.28 15.45
C LEU A 114 14.21 1.87 15.91
N THR A 115 13.01 1.68 16.44
CA THR A 115 12.53 0.39 16.92
C THR A 115 12.09 -0.51 15.77
N THR A 116 12.23 -1.82 15.99
CA THR A 116 11.74 -2.82 15.04
C THR A 116 10.23 -2.81 15.00
N GLN A 117 9.67 -2.68 13.80
CA GLN A 117 8.23 -2.77 13.58
C GLN A 117 7.89 -4.16 13.05
N THR A 118 6.83 -4.75 13.58
CA THR A 118 6.47 -6.14 13.34
C THR A 118 5.11 -6.24 12.67
N PHE A 119 5.01 -7.10 11.66
CA PHE A 119 3.75 -7.55 11.09
C PHE A 119 3.55 -9.02 11.41
N SER A 120 2.53 -9.32 12.20
CA SER A 120 2.09 -10.68 12.53
C SER A 120 0.80 -11.09 11.81
N CYS A 121 0.23 -10.21 10.99
CA CYS A 121 -0.85 -10.52 10.04
C CYS A 121 -0.29 -10.93 8.66
N PRO A 122 -1.01 -11.75 7.86
CA PRO A 122 -0.61 -12.02 6.48
C PRO A 122 -0.67 -10.76 5.61
N ILE A 123 0.28 -10.61 4.68
CA ILE A 123 0.38 -9.45 3.78
C ILE A 123 0.25 -9.88 2.31
N THR A 124 -0.49 -9.11 1.52
CA THR A 124 -0.50 -9.24 0.04
C THR A 124 0.08 -7.98 -0.60
N VAL A 125 1.16 -8.15 -1.37
CA VAL A 125 1.75 -7.10 -2.21
C VAL A 125 0.90 -6.97 -3.47
N SER A 126 0.00 -5.98 -3.49
CA SER A 126 -1.07 -5.85 -4.49
C SER A 126 -0.71 -4.94 -5.67
N ALA A 127 0.37 -4.17 -5.55
CA ALA A 127 0.97 -3.41 -6.62
C ALA A 127 2.48 -3.28 -6.36
N SER A 128 3.24 -2.98 -7.41
CA SER A 128 4.70 -2.85 -7.30
C SER A 128 5.06 -1.74 -6.31
N GLN A 129 5.92 -2.05 -5.34
CA GLN A 129 6.17 -1.16 -4.20
C GLN A 129 7.55 -1.36 -3.57
N ASN A 130 7.89 -0.48 -2.64
CA ASN A 130 9.09 -0.55 -1.82
C ASN A 130 8.73 -0.78 -0.35
N TRP A 131 9.48 -1.64 0.32
CA TRP A 131 9.51 -1.70 1.78
C TRP A 131 10.83 -1.11 2.26
N THR A 132 10.76 -0.05 3.05
CA THR A 132 11.90 0.77 3.43
C THR A 132 12.15 0.74 4.93
N THR A 133 13.36 0.36 5.33
CA THR A 133 13.85 0.47 6.72
C THR A 133 14.80 1.66 6.83
N ALA A 134 14.22 2.86 6.82
CA ALA A 134 14.96 4.12 6.87
C ALA A 134 15.73 4.31 8.19
N SER A 135 15.31 3.62 9.25
CA SER A 135 15.99 3.65 10.56
C SER A 135 16.04 2.26 11.19
N GLY A 136 14.94 1.80 11.80
CA GLY A 136 14.81 0.50 12.43
C GLY A 136 14.41 -0.62 11.48
N SER A 137 14.47 -1.86 11.95
CA SER A 137 14.16 -3.05 11.16
C SER A 137 12.66 -3.25 10.90
N LEU A 138 12.34 -4.09 9.93
CA LEU A 138 11.01 -4.66 9.69
C LEU A 138 11.06 -6.17 9.88
N THR A 139 10.12 -6.71 10.66
CA THR A 139 9.96 -8.15 10.86
C THR A 139 8.56 -8.60 10.46
N ILE A 140 8.47 -9.55 9.53
CA ILE A 140 7.21 -10.06 9.02
C ILE A 140 7.10 -11.53 9.47
N ASN A 141 6.30 -11.74 10.51
CA ASN A 141 6.11 -13.01 11.20
C ASN A 141 4.99 -13.87 10.62
N ASN A 142 4.43 -13.49 9.47
CA ASN A 142 3.35 -14.21 8.81
C ASN A 142 3.60 -14.27 7.30
N ASN A 143 2.70 -14.92 6.57
CA ASN A 143 2.84 -15.18 5.16
C ASN A 143 2.78 -13.89 4.34
N VAL A 144 3.56 -13.85 3.26
CA VAL A 144 3.57 -12.76 2.29
C VAL A 144 3.31 -13.32 0.90
N ALA A 145 2.27 -12.82 0.24
CA ALA A 145 1.97 -13.12 -1.16
C ALA A 145 2.47 -12.00 -2.07
N LEU A 146 3.43 -12.31 -2.93
CA LEU A 146 4.02 -11.39 -3.91
C LEU A 146 3.22 -11.42 -5.23
N ASN A 147 2.08 -10.72 -5.27
CA ASN A 147 1.25 -10.58 -6.49
C ASN A 147 1.78 -9.48 -7.43
N ALA A 148 2.77 -8.70 -6.99
CA ALA A 148 3.47 -7.69 -7.76
C ALA A 148 4.93 -7.57 -7.29
N ASN A 149 5.72 -6.74 -7.97
CA ASN A 149 7.15 -6.61 -7.68
C ASN A 149 7.38 -5.91 -6.33
N LEU A 150 8.29 -6.44 -5.52
CA LEU A 150 8.67 -5.87 -4.25
C LEU A 150 10.17 -5.55 -4.24
N THR A 151 10.50 -4.29 -3.92
CA THR A 151 11.88 -3.92 -3.58
C THR A 151 12.01 -3.80 -2.06
N LEU A 152 12.92 -4.58 -1.50
CA LEU A 152 13.35 -4.50 -0.12
C LEU A 152 14.47 -3.46 -0.02
N ASN A 153 14.10 -2.22 0.30
CA ASN A 153 15.06 -1.13 0.44
C ASN A 153 15.52 -1.02 1.89
N ALA A 154 16.66 -1.64 2.20
CA ALA A 154 17.18 -1.75 3.56
C ALA A 154 18.47 -0.93 3.77
N PRO A 155 18.41 0.42 3.80
CA PRO A 155 19.61 1.24 4.01
C PRO A 155 20.15 1.17 5.44
N VAL A 156 19.29 1.03 6.46
CA VAL A 156 19.69 1.05 7.88
C VAL A 156 19.20 -0.19 8.64
N GLY A 157 17.89 -0.40 8.73
CA GLY A 157 17.34 -1.59 9.40
C GLY A 157 17.34 -2.82 8.50
N SER A 158 17.37 -4.02 9.08
CA SER A 158 17.18 -5.27 8.34
C SER A 158 15.70 -5.53 8.02
N ILE A 159 15.42 -6.32 6.99
CA ILE A 159 14.06 -6.82 6.70
C ILE A 159 14.07 -8.35 6.85
N THR A 160 13.25 -8.88 7.75
CA THR A 160 13.17 -10.31 8.02
C THR A 160 11.78 -10.86 7.71
N PHE A 161 11.72 -11.90 6.88
CA PHE A 161 10.51 -12.70 6.66
C PHE A 161 10.65 -14.02 7.42
N SER A 162 9.86 -14.19 8.47
CA SER A 162 9.78 -15.44 9.24
C SER A 162 8.67 -16.36 8.71
N GLY A 163 7.63 -15.80 8.07
CA GLY A 163 6.56 -16.55 7.43
C GLY A 163 6.88 -17.00 6.00
N LEU A 164 5.95 -17.73 5.38
CA LEU A 164 6.11 -18.22 4.01
C LEU A 164 5.97 -17.08 3.01
N VAL A 165 6.98 -16.89 2.15
CA VAL A 165 6.91 -15.99 0.98
C VAL A 165 6.50 -16.78 -0.27
N THR A 166 5.40 -16.39 -0.90
CA THR A 166 4.83 -17.00 -2.11
C THR A 166 4.64 -15.97 -3.24
N GLY A 167 4.14 -16.42 -4.40
CA GLY A 167 3.81 -15.55 -5.54
C GLY A 167 4.85 -15.56 -6.65
N ALA A 168 4.66 -14.69 -7.63
CA ALA A 168 5.48 -14.62 -8.85
C ALA A 168 6.07 -13.22 -9.13
N GLY A 169 5.71 -12.20 -8.35
CA GLY A 169 6.22 -10.83 -8.52
C GLY A 169 7.68 -10.70 -8.09
N ALA A 170 8.51 -10.02 -8.90
CA ALA A 170 9.95 -9.91 -8.72
C ALA A 170 10.33 -9.40 -7.32
N LEU A 171 11.33 -10.03 -6.68
CA LEU A 171 11.87 -9.58 -5.40
C LEU A 171 13.28 -9.02 -5.59
N THR A 172 13.45 -7.74 -5.30
CA THR A 172 14.74 -7.03 -5.46
C THR A 172 15.23 -6.53 -4.11
N LYS A 173 16.52 -6.66 -3.82
CA LYS A 173 17.14 -6.12 -2.61
C LYS A 173 17.98 -4.89 -2.94
N SER A 174 17.79 -3.79 -2.21
CA SER A 174 18.64 -2.60 -2.23
C SER A 174 19.03 -2.17 -0.82
N GLY A 175 20.01 -1.27 -0.69
CA GLY A 175 20.52 -0.80 0.60
C GLY A 175 21.51 -1.77 1.27
N ASN A 176 22.17 -1.28 2.32
CA ASN A 176 23.35 -1.91 2.93
C ASN A 176 23.02 -3.03 3.93
N SER A 177 21.86 -2.97 4.60
CA SER A 177 21.47 -3.93 5.63
C SER A 177 20.88 -5.21 5.06
N SER A 178 20.78 -6.27 5.86
CA SER A 178 20.34 -7.57 5.38
C SER A 178 18.85 -7.63 5.05
N ALA A 179 18.52 -8.51 4.10
CA ALA A 179 17.17 -9.06 3.95
C ALA A 179 17.24 -10.57 4.11
N THR A 180 16.43 -11.12 5.01
CA THR A 180 16.43 -12.56 5.35
C THR A 180 15.07 -13.14 5.02
N ILE A 181 15.05 -14.24 4.27
CA ILE A 181 13.83 -14.99 3.95
C ILE A 181 13.97 -16.39 4.55
N GLY A 182 13.23 -16.67 5.62
CA GLY A 182 13.32 -17.94 6.35
C GLY A 182 12.65 -19.10 5.62
N ASN A 183 11.48 -18.87 5.01
CA ASN A 183 10.74 -19.90 4.28
C ASN A 183 10.13 -19.34 2.98
N SER A 184 10.30 -20.05 1.86
CA SER A 184 9.86 -19.54 0.55
C SER A 184 9.47 -20.65 -0.41
N SER A 185 8.31 -20.48 -1.05
CA SER A 185 7.91 -21.19 -2.28
C SER A 185 7.73 -20.22 -3.46
N TYR A 186 8.27 -19.01 -3.33
CA TYR A 186 8.23 -17.95 -4.33
C TYR A 186 8.91 -18.38 -5.64
N SER A 187 8.22 -18.20 -6.76
CA SER A 187 8.60 -18.68 -8.09
C SER A 187 9.08 -17.60 -9.06
N GLY A 188 9.01 -16.32 -8.68
CA GLY A 188 9.47 -15.24 -9.55
C GLY A 188 10.99 -15.01 -9.50
N PRO A 189 11.50 -14.06 -10.30
CA PRO A 189 12.91 -13.71 -10.34
C PRO A 189 13.45 -13.25 -8.97
N ARG A 190 14.67 -13.68 -8.64
CA ARG A 190 15.43 -13.27 -7.45
C ARG A 190 16.72 -12.57 -7.87
N TRP A 191 17.11 -11.55 -7.13
CA TRP A 191 18.39 -10.86 -7.23
C TRP A 191 19.17 -11.07 -5.93
#